data_AF-A0A840C4E3-F1
#
_entry.id   AF-A0A840C4E3-F1
#
_cell.length_a   1.000
_cell.length_b   1.000
_cell.length_c   1.000
_cell.angle_alpha   90.00
_cell.angle_beta   90.00
_cell.angle_gamma   90.00
#
_symmetry.space_group_name_H-M   'P 1'
#
loop_
_entity.id
_entity.type
_entity.pdbx_description
1 polymer ?
#
loop_
_entity_poly.entity_id
_entity_poly.type
_entity_poly.pdbx_seq_one_letter_code
_entity_poly.pdbx_strand_id
1 'polypeptide(L)'
;MNAMGGEAGTAGAAQVLRLGRLDLVADPAGALFVADEGLLVVADLHLEKASSFAGRGVFLPPYDTRATLAAVARLVARYAPRAVVALGDSFHDAGAHGRLDTRDSEALAALQRGRDWLWVTGNHDPQVPRAAGGESAAELRLADVVLRHEPADDGTAEIVGHMHPAAKVRLTGRSVRRRCFAAGARRIVMPALGALTGGLNLRDAAFRPLFPEGVTAHVLGQRLYAIGWPLLLPD
;
A
#
# COMPACT_ATOMS: atom_id res chain seq x y z
N MET A 1 25.07 -39.39 -8.04
CA MET A 1 25.12 -38.14 -8.83
C MET A 1 23.78 -37.98 -9.54
N ASN A 2 23.35 -36.72 -9.74
CA ASN A 2 22.01 -36.19 -10.11
C ASN A 2 21.13 -35.86 -8.89
N ALA A 3 21.00 -34.59 -8.48
CA ALA A 3 20.27 -33.45 -9.09
C ALA A 3 18.77 -33.52 -8.69
N MET A 4 18.05 -32.51 -8.21
CA MET A 4 18.08 -31.05 -8.32
C MET A 4 17.49 -30.46 -7.02
N GLY A 5 17.93 -29.34 -6.46
CA GLY A 5 18.08 -28.04 -7.13
C GLY A 5 16.74 -27.31 -7.02
N GLY A 6 16.54 -26.58 -5.91
CA GLY A 6 15.26 -25.97 -5.53
C GLY A 6 14.75 -24.96 -6.54
N GLU A 7 13.45 -25.05 -6.83
CA GLU A 7 12.72 -24.05 -7.60
C GLU A 7 12.55 -22.79 -6.75
N ALA A 8 13.23 -21.72 -7.16
CA ALA A 8 12.91 -20.37 -6.74
C ALA A 8 11.49 -20.04 -7.20
N GLY A 9 10.59 -19.77 -6.23
CA GLY A 9 9.19 -19.46 -6.49
C GLY A 9 9.03 -18.30 -7.48
N THR A 10 8.29 -18.55 -8.55
CA THR A 10 7.93 -17.56 -9.57
C THR A 10 7.07 -16.46 -8.94
N ALA A 11 7.60 -15.24 -8.93
CA ALA A 11 6.83 -14.04 -8.60
C ALA A 11 5.67 -13.91 -9.59
N GLY A 12 4.42 -13.90 -9.10
CA GLY A 12 3.29 -13.79 -10.03
C GLY A 12 3.24 -12.44 -10.71
N ALA A 13 2.74 -12.45 -11.95
CA ALA A 13 2.82 -11.33 -12.87
C ALA A 13 2.19 -10.06 -12.30
N ALA A 14 2.97 -8.98 -12.28
CA ALA A 14 2.49 -7.63 -12.06
C ALA A 14 1.56 -7.20 -13.23
N GLN A 15 0.63 -6.30 -12.97
CA GLN A 15 -0.33 -5.80 -13.95
C GLN A 15 -0.10 -4.31 -14.19
N VAL A 16 -0.17 -3.86 -15.45
CA VAL A 16 -0.13 -2.42 -15.76
C VAL A 16 -1.51 -1.81 -15.58
N LEU A 17 -1.60 -0.79 -14.74
CA LEU A 17 -2.76 0.09 -14.58
C LEU A 17 -2.45 1.44 -15.23
N ARG A 18 -3.47 2.14 -15.71
CA ARG A 18 -3.33 3.47 -16.31
C ARG A 18 -4.14 4.48 -15.53
N LEU A 19 -3.53 5.63 -15.27
CA LEU A 19 -4.21 6.76 -14.63
C LEU A 19 -3.59 8.05 -15.14
N GLY A 20 -4.40 8.93 -15.74
CA GLY A 20 -3.88 10.10 -16.44
C GLY A 20 -2.85 9.68 -17.50
N ARG A 21 -1.66 10.29 -17.46
CA ARG A 21 -0.52 9.90 -18.32
C ARG A 21 0.44 8.87 -17.69
N LEU A 22 0.10 8.29 -16.55
CA LEU A 22 0.97 7.32 -15.86
C LEU A 22 0.62 5.88 -16.24
N ASP A 23 1.65 5.12 -16.65
CA ASP A 23 1.64 3.65 -16.66
C ASP A 23 2.21 3.14 -15.33
N LEU A 24 1.39 2.39 -14.58
CA LEU A 24 1.65 1.95 -13.21
C LEU A 24 1.76 0.44 -13.16
N VAL A 25 2.91 -0.10 -12.77
CA VAL A 25 3.06 -1.54 -12.52
C VAL A 25 2.54 -1.86 -11.12
N ALA A 26 1.36 -2.47 -11.05
CA ALA A 26 0.76 -2.95 -9.81
C ALA A 26 1.34 -4.32 -9.42
N ASP A 27 1.99 -4.36 -8.25
CA ASP A 27 2.60 -5.56 -7.69
C ASP A 27 1.60 -6.33 -6.82
N PRO A 28 1.57 -7.67 -6.88
CA PRO A 28 0.73 -8.49 -5.99
C PRO A 28 0.96 -8.28 -4.49
N ALA A 29 2.09 -7.69 -4.08
CA ALA A 29 2.35 -7.30 -2.70
C ALA A 29 1.54 -6.07 -2.25
N GLY A 30 0.91 -5.33 -3.16
CA GLY A 30 0.12 -4.13 -2.85
C GLY A 30 0.85 -2.80 -3.06
N ALA A 31 1.84 -2.76 -3.96
CA ALA A 31 2.57 -1.55 -4.32
C ALA A 31 2.37 -1.18 -5.79
N LEU A 32 2.56 0.10 -6.12
CA LEU A 32 2.62 0.59 -7.50
C LEU A 32 4.06 0.99 -7.83
N PHE A 33 4.54 0.67 -9.02
CA PHE A 33 5.84 1.12 -9.51
C PHE A 33 5.67 1.90 -10.82
N VAL A 34 6.18 3.13 -10.85
CA VAL A 34 6.23 3.99 -12.05
C VAL A 34 7.63 3.86 -12.64
N ALA A 35 7.77 3.05 -13.69
CA ALA A 35 9.07 2.68 -14.24
C ALA A 35 9.84 3.88 -14.78
N ASP A 36 9.16 4.77 -15.52
CA ASP A 36 9.76 5.96 -16.13
C ASP A 36 10.34 6.94 -15.10
N GLU A 37 9.83 6.90 -13.87
CA GLU A 37 10.23 7.79 -12.78
C GLU A 37 11.16 7.10 -11.76
N GLY A 38 11.32 5.78 -11.89
CA GLY A 38 11.98 4.94 -10.89
C GLY A 38 11.33 5.06 -9.51
N LEU A 39 10.00 5.24 -9.45
CA LEU A 39 9.26 5.55 -8.24
C LEU A 39 8.45 4.34 -7.75
N LEU A 40 8.66 3.94 -6.50
CA LEU A 40 7.84 2.95 -5.81
C LEU A 40 6.85 3.66 -4.87
N VAL A 41 5.56 3.32 -4.97
CA VAL A 41 4.50 3.83 -4.10
C VAL A 41 3.98 2.68 -3.24
N VAL A 42 3.91 2.89 -1.93
CA VAL A 42 3.30 2.02 -0.92
C VAL A 42 2.36 2.85 -0.07
N ALA A 43 1.28 2.27 0.47
CA ALA A 43 0.30 3.01 1.27
C ALA A 43 0.07 2.37 2.64
N ASP A 44 -0.27 3.18 3.63
CA ASP A 44 -0.79 2.75 4.94
C ASP A 44 0.06 1.67 5.62
N LEU A 45 1.33 2.00 5.91
CA LEU A 45 2.27 1.07 6.53
C LEU A 45 1.86 0.75 7.98
N HIS A 46 1.30 1.73 8.69
CA HIS A 46 0.93 1.67 10.10
C HIS A 46 1.98 1.01 11.00
N LEU A 47 3.22 1.47 10.91
CA LEU A 47 4.29 1.02 11.80
C LEU A 47 3.90 1.28 13.26
N GLU A 48 4.26 0.35 14.14
CA GLU A 48 3.98 0.39 15.59
C GLU A 48 2.48 0.36 15.96
N LYS A 49 1.66 -0.30 15.14
CA LYS A 49 0.26 -0.56 15.48
C LYS A 49 0.12 -1.52 16.64
N ALA A 50 0.85 -2.65 16.63
CA ALA A 50 0.78 -3.61 17.74
C ALA A 50 1.18 -2.99 19.08
N SER A 51 2.24 -2.18 19.12
CA SER A 51 2.70 -1.52 20.35
C SER A 51 1.73 -0.45 20.85
N SER A 52 1.04 0.27 19.96
CA SER A 52 -0.03 1.20 20.32
C SER A 52 -1.20 0.49 21.02
N PHE A 53 -1.63 -0.66 20.49
CA PHE A 53 -2.68 -1.48 21.10
C PHE A 53 -2.22 -2.09 22.44
N ALA A 54 -0.97 -2.52 22.54
CA ALA A 54 -0.41 -3.05 23.77
C ALA A 54 -0.41 -2.01 24.90
N GLY A 55 -0.11 -0.74 24.58
CA GLY A 55 -0.24 0.39 25.53
C GLY A 55 -1.67 0.60 26.06
N ARG A 56 -2.68 0.03 25.39
CA ARG A 56 -4.10 0.05 25.80
C ARG A 56 -4.59 -1.31 26.33
N GLY A 57 -3.68 -2.25 26.59
CA GLY A 57 -3.99 -3.58 27.13
C GLY A 57 -4.46 -4.61 26.10
N VAL A 58 -4.34 -4.34 24.80
CA VAL A 58 -4.67 -5.28 23.73
C VAL A 58 -3.38 -5.82 23.10
N PHE A 59 -3.10 -7.10 23.31
CA PHE A 59 -1.86 -7.73 22.86
C PHE A 59 -2.03 -8.34 21.46
N LEU A 60 -1.48 -7.64 20.46
CA LEU A 60 -1.33 -8.16 19.10
C LEU A 60 0.08 -8.75 18.91
N PRO A 61 0.31 -9.60 17.90
CA PRO A 61 1.65 -10.09 17.59
C PRO A 61 2.62 -8.92 17.37
N PRO A 62 3.73 -8.81 18.13
CA PRO A 62 4.59 -7.61 18.16
C PRO A 62 5.61 -7.56 17.02
N TYR A 63 5.28 -8.12 15.85
CA TYR A 63 6.19 -8.26 14.71
C TYR A 63 5.67 -7.52 13.48
N ASP A 64 4.63 -6.69 13.63
CA ASP A 64 3.93 -6.03 12.55
C ASP A 64 4.81 -5.02 11.82
N THR A 65 5.53 -4.16 12.55
CA THR A 65 6.52 -3.22 11.99
C THR A 65 7.55 -3.98 11.14
N ARG A 66 8.23 -4.96 11.73
CA ARG A 66 9.23 -5.78 11.02
C ARG A 66 8.68 -6.48 9.78
N ALA A 67 7.47 -7.04 9.87
CA ALA A 67 6.84 -7.71 8.74
C ALA A 67 6.51 -6.71 7.60
N THR A 68 6.02 -5.52 7.94
CA THR A 68 5.77 -4.44 6.97
C THR A 68 7.07 -3.98 6.31
N LEU A 69 8.12 -3.69 7.09
CA LEU A 69 9.42 -3.26 6.56
C LEU A 69 10.06 -4.34 5.68
N ALA A 70 9.93 -5.62 6.03
CA ALA A 70 10.39 -6.73 5.18
C ALA A 70 9.61 -6.83 3.85
N ALA A 71 8.31 -6.47 3.83
CA ALA A 71 7.55 -6.39 2.59
C ALA A 71 8.08 -5.25 1.70
N VAL A 72 8.33 -4.07 2.27
CA VAL A 72 8.94 -2.94 1.54
C VAL A 72 10.34 -3.31 1.03
N ALA A 73 11.16 -3.98 1.84
CA ALA A 73 12.50 -4.42 1.45
C ALA A 73 12.48 -5.33 0.21
N ARG A 74 11.52 -6.28 0.13
CA ARG A 74 11.36 -7.14 -1.05
C ARG A 74 10.99 -6.36 -2.30
N LEU A 75 10.14 -5.33 -2.17
CA LEU A 75 9.76 -4.46 -3.27
C LEU A 75 10.95 -3.59 -3.72
N VAL A 76 11.69 -2.99 -2.78
CA VAL A 76 12.90 -2.21 -3.07
C VAL A 76 13.95 -3.08 -3.75
N ALA A 77 14.15 -4.32 -3.30
CA ALA A 77 15.09 -5.25 -3.94
C ALA A 77 14.64 -5.66 -5.35
N ARG A 78 13.32 -5.81 -5.57
CA ARG A 78 12.76 -6.19 -6.88
C ARG A 78 12.86 -5.07 -7.91
N TYR A 79 12.53 -3.84 -7.53
CA TYR A 79 12.39 -2.72 -8.46
C TYR A 79 13.60 -1.79 -8.47
N ALA A 80 14.48 -1.86 -7.47
CA ALA A 80 15.60 -0.95 -7.27
C ALA A 80 15.22 0.53 -7.52
N PRO A 81 14.16 1.04 -6.87
CA PRO A 81 13.64 2.36 -7.16
C PRO A 81 14.64 3.45 -6.78
N ARG A 82 14.62 4.56 -7.53
CA ARG A 82 15.30 5.81 -7.17
C ARG A 82 14.60 6.50 -5.99
N ALA A 83 13.27 6.45 -5.98
CA ALA A 83 12.44 7.10 -4.97
C ALA A 83 11.37 6.16 -4.40
N VAL A 84 11.03 6.34 -3.13
CA VAL A 84 9.91 5.65 -2.47
C VAL A 84 8.96 6.68 -1.89
N VAL A 85 7.67 6.58 -2.24
CA VAL A 85 6.58 7.32 -1.62
C VAL A 85 5.81 6.39 -0.69
N ALA A 86 5.77 6.76 0.58
CA ALA A 86 4.85 6.18 1.55
C ALA A 86 3.61 7.08 1.64
N LEU A 87 2.52 6.60 1.05
CA LEU A 87 1.29 7.30 0.78
C LEU A 87 0.36 7.30 1.99
N GLY A 88 0.65 8.16 2.97
CA GLY A 88 -0.16 8.34 4.17
C GLY A 88 -0.08 7.20 5.19
N ASP A 89 -0.41 7.53 6.44
CA ASP A 89 -0.51 6.62 7.58
C ASP A 89 0.67 5.63 7.67
N SER A 90 1.88 6.16 7.47
CA SER A 90 3.12 5.39 7.59
C SER A 90 3.32 4.93 9.03
N PHE A 91 3.01 5.82 9.97
CA PHE A 91 3.06 5.56 11.40
C PHE A 91 1.64 5.42 11.97
N HIS A 92 1.44 4.50 12.92
CA HIS A 92 0.09 4.26 13.47
C HIS A 92 -0.43 5.40 14.35
N ASP A 93 0.46 6.19 14.96
CA ASP A 93 0.12 7.40 15.72
C ASP A 93 1.35 8.30 15.86
N ALA A 94 1.17 9.52 16.36
CA ALA A 94 2.25 10.50 16.52
C ALA A 94 3.44 10.01 17.39
N GLY A 95 3.22 9.05 18.29
CA GLY A 95 4.26 8.46 19.14
C GLY A 95 4.94 7.22 18.54
N ALA A 96 4.43 6.69 17.42
CA ALA A 96 4.88 5.43 16.83
C ALA A 96 6.37 5.44 16.50
N HIS A 97 6.89 6.50 15.86
CA HIS A 97 8.32 6.58 15.55
C HIS A 97 9.20 6.43 16.81
N GLY A 98 8.79 7.02 17.93
CA GLY A 98 9.52 6.92 19.20
C GLY A 98 9.45 5.54 19.86
N ARG A 99 8.54 4.67 19.42
CA ARG A 99 8.40 3.28 19.91
C ARG A 99 9.16 2.26 19.07
N LEU A 100 9.65 2.62 17.89
CA LEU A 100 10.43 1.71 17.05
C LEU A 100 11.62 1.16 17.84
N ASP A 101 11.78 -0.16 17.80
CA ASP A 101 12.98 -0.78 18.33
C ASP A 101 14.21 -0.40 17.47
N THR A 102 15.41 -0.65 17.98
CA THR A 102 16.66 -0.32 17.27
C THR A 102 16.76 -1.03 15.92
N ARG A 103 16.33 -2.29 15.82
CA ARG A 103 16.47 -3.09 14.59
C ARG A 103 15.52 -2.60 13.50
N ASP A 104 14.30 -2.25 13.88
CA ASP A 104 13.28 -1.77 12.95
C ASP A 104 13.61 -0.33 12.50
N SER A 105 14.17 0.49 13.39
CA SER A 105 14.74 1.81 13.04
C SER A 105 15.90 1.69 12.06
N GLU A 106 16.84 0.78 12.31
CA GLU A 106 17.98 0.49 11.40
C GLU A 106 17.51 -0.06 10.05
N ALA A 107 16.48 -0.91 10.05
CA ALA A 107 15.88 -1.44 8.83
C ALA A 107 15.21 -0.34 8.00
N LEU A 108 14.45 0.57 8.63
CA LEU A 108 13.87 1.72 7.94
C LEU A 108 14.97 2.62 7.35
N ALA A 109 15.99 2.95 8.13
CA ALA A 109 17.13 3.72 7.63
C ALA A 109 17.82 3.02 6.45
N ALA A 110 17.93 1.69 6.48
CA ALA A 110 18.49 0.90 5.38
C ALA A 110 17.67 0.94 4.09
N LEU A 111 16.35 1.00 4.21
CA LEU A 111 15.47 1.21 3.07
C LEU A 111 15.65 2.59 2.46
N GLN A 112 15.89 3.62 3.26
CA GLN A 112 16.09 4.99 2.79
C GLN A 112 17.46 5.25 2.16
N ARG A 113 18.52 4.56 2.61
CA ARG A 113 19.89 4.84 2.14
C ARG A 113 20.00 4.78 0.61
N GLY A 114 20.45 5.89 0.02
CA GLY A 114 20.67 6.02 -1.42
C GLY A 114 19.40 6.18 -2.26
N ARG A 115 18.25 6.47 -1.64
CA ARG A 115 16.99 6.77 -2.32
C ARG A 115 16.37 8.04 -1.78
N ASP A 116 15.60 8.70 -2.63
CA ASP A 116 14.67 9.73 -2.18
C ASP A 116 13.53 9.04 -1.43
N TRP A 117 13.25 9.48 -0.20
CA TRP A 117 12.17 8.92 0.59
C TRP A 117 11.18 10.00 0.95
N LEU A 118 9.94 9.81 0.52
CA LEU A 118 8.87 10.79 0.60
C LEU A 118 7.72 10.24 1.44
N TRP A 119 7.43 10.94 2.52
CA TRP A 119 6.28 10.68 3.38
C TRP A 119 5.14 11.61 2.96
N VAL A 120 4.10 11.06 2.33
CA VAL A 120 2.84 11.78 2.23
C VAL A 120 2.15 11.66 3.58
N THR A 121 1.78 12.76 4.21
CA THR A 121 1.16 12.75 5.54
C THR A 121 -0.26 12.20 5.49
N GLY A 122 -0.61 11.34 6.44
CA GLY A 122 -1.97 10.88 6.65
C GLY A 122 -2.61 11.46 7.91
N ASN A 123 -3.79 10.96 8.25
CA ASN A 123 -4.55 11.40 9.42
C ASN A 123 -3.98 10.80 10.73
N HIS A 124 -3.28 9.67 10.67
CA HIS A 124 -2.58 9.09 11.82
C HIS A 124 -1.22 9.74 12.10
N ASP A 125 -0.59 10.26 11.04
CA ASP A 125 0.72 10.92 11.06
C ASP A 125 0.67 12.27 10.34
N PRO A 126 -0.11 13.25 10.84
CA PRO A 126 -0.22 14.58 10.24
C PRO A 126 1.12 15.34 10.24
N GLN A 127 2.07 14.87 11.04
CA GLN A 127 3.46 15.30 11.04
C GLN A 127 4.35 14.07 11.20
N VAL A 128 5.21 13.81 10.21
CA VAL A 128 6.24 12.78 10.31
C VAL A 128 7.49 13.40 10.97
N PRO A 129 8.02 12.82 12.05
CA PRO A 129 9.19 13.38 12.73
C PRO A 129 10.41 13.44 11.80
N ARG A 130 11.19 14.52 11.87
CA ARG A 130 12.47 14.63 11.12
C ARG A 130 13.44 13.46 11.39
N ALA A 131 13.36 12.88 12.59
CA ALA A 131 14.15 11.72 12.98
C ALA A 131 13.85 10.46 12.16
N ALA A 132 12.68 10.39 11.50
CA ALA A 132 12.31 9.30 10.60
C ALA A 132 13.10 9.32 9.27
N GLY A 133 13.88 10.37 9.00
CA GLY A 133 14.56 10.58 7.73
C GLY A 133 13.58 10.93 6.60
N GLY A 134 14.11 11.15 5.39
CA GLY A 134 13.31 11.52 4.23
C GLY A 134 12.67 12.91 4.31
N GLU A 135 11.80 13.20 3.35
CA GLU A 135 11.04 14.44 3.22
C GLU A 135 9.55 14.17 3.43
N SER A 136 8.81 15.18 3.91
CA SER A 136 7.37 15.06 4.14
C SER A 136 6.60 16.09 3.32
N ALA A 137 5.46 15.68 2.77
CA ALA A 137 4.57 16.54 2.00
C ALA A 137 3.11 16.15 2.26
N ALA A 138 2.18 17.08 2.04
CA ALA A 138 0.74 16.79 2.13
C ALA A 138 0.21 16.04 0.89
N GLU A 139 0.76 16.36 -0.27
CA GLU A 139 0.48 15.72 -1.55
C GLU A 139 1.73 15.77 -2.44
N LEU A 140 1.80 14.90 -3.44
CA LEU A 140 2.82 14.93 -4.49
C LEU A 140 2.16 14.94 -5.86
N ARG A 141 2.73 15.69 -6.80
CA ARG A 141 2.27 15.71 -8.19
C ARG A 141 3.23 14.95 -9.07
N LEU A 142 2.69 13.96 -9.78
CA LEU A 142 3.41 13.19 -10.77
C LEU A 142 2.68 13.27 -12.09
N ALA A 143 3.27 13.96 -13.06
CA ALA A 143 2.59 14.34 -14.30
C ALA A 143 1.25 15.07 -14.00
N ASP A 144 0.13 14.51 -14.44
CA ASP A 144 -1.24 15.00 -14.23
C ASP A 144 -1.99 14.26 -13.10
N VAL A 145 -1.28 13.45 -12.31
CA VAL A 145 -1.82 12.66 -11.21
C VAL A 145 -1.32 13.18 -9.87
N VAL A 146 -2.22 13.29 -8.88
CA VAL A 146 -1.86 13.60 -7.50
C VAL A 146 -1.78 12.34 -6.65
N LEU A 147 -0.71 12.21 -5.88
CA LEU A 147 -0.56 11.21 -4.83
C LEU A 147 -0.87 11.90 -3.49
N ARG A 148 -1.94 11.48 -2.82
CA ARG A 148 -2.38 12.01 -1.51
C ARG A 148 -2.93 10.89 -0.63
N HIS A 149 -3.08 11.12 0.67
CA HIS A 149 -3.65 10.09 1.57
C HIS A 149 -5.16 9.92 1.39
N GLU A 150 -5.89 11.01 1.60
CA GLU A 150 -7.36 11.04 1.54
C GLU A 150 -7.85 11.52 0.16
N PRO A 151 -8.93 10.93 -0.38
CA PRO A 151 -9.47 11.34 -1.67
C PRO A 151 -10.05 12.76 -1.65
N ALA A 152 -9.81 13.51 -2.73
CA ALA A 152 -10.35 14.85 -2.91
C ALA A 152 -11.54 14.88 -3.89
N ASP A 153 -12.47 15.81 -3.69
CA ASP A 153 -13.57 16.09 -4.63
C ASP A 153 -13.27 17.32 -5.51
N ASP A 154 -12.06 17.36 -6.07
CA ASP A 154 -11.58 18.42 -6.98
C ASP A 154 -11.52 17.95 -8.45
N GLY A 155 -11.88 16.68 -8.68
CA GLY A 155 -11.85 16.02 -9.98
C GLY A 155 -10.45 15.60 -10.45
N THR A 156 -9.35 15.99 -9.83
CA THR A 156 -8.04 15.63 -10.39
C THR A 156 -7.78 14.13 -10.32
N ALA A 157 -7.04 13.59 -11.30
CA ALA A 157 -6.69 12.19 -11.29
C ALA A 157 -5.78 11.90 -10.07
N GLU A 158 -6.07 10.85 -9.30
CA GLU A 158 -5.34 10.64 -8.04
C GLU A 158 -5.09 9.18 -7.65
N ILE A 159 -3.97 8.98 -6.95
CA ILE A 159 -3.63 7.74 -6.26
C ILE A 159 -3.74 8.03 -4.76
N VAL A 160 -4.55 7.23 -4.06
CA VAL A 160 -4.91 7.48 -2.65
C VAL A 160 -4.74 6.25 -1.77
N GLY A 161 -4.55 6.47 -0.47
CA GLY A 161 -4.50 5.43 0.57
C GLY A 161 -5.79 5.38 1.38
N HIS A 162 -5.66 5.35 2.72
CA HIS A 162 -6.69 5.57 3.75
C HIS A 162 -7.79 4.49 3.85
N MET A 163 -8.47 4.18 2.75
CA MET A 163 -9.69 3.36 2.75
C MET A 163 -9.40 1.85 2.85
N HIS A 164 -8.18 1.43 2.51
CA HIS A 164 -7.69 0.05 2.53
C HIS A 164 -8.65 -0.93 1.83
N PRO A 165 -8.93 -0.77 0.52
CA PRO A 165 -9.95 -1.55 -0.17
C PRO A 165 -9.69 -3.06 -0.09
N ALA A 166 -10.77 -3.80 0.18
CA ALA A 166 -10.82 -5.24 0.17
C ALA A 166 -11.95 -5.74 -0.75
N ALA A 167 -11.65 -6.71 -1.59
CA ALA A 167 -12.62 -7.39 -2.44
C ALA A 167 -13.00 -8.74 -1.83
N LYS A 168 -14.31 -8.99 -1.74
CA LYS A 168 -14.86 -10.32 -1.44
C LYS A 168 -15.40 -10.92 -2.72
N VAL A 169 -14.95 -12.11 -3.08
CA VAL A 169 -15.34 -12.81 -4.32
C VAL A 169 -15.78 -14.23 -4.03
N ARG A 170 -16.66 -14.76 -4.87
CA ARG A 170 -17.07 -16.17 -4.80
C ARG A 170 -16.07 -17.03 -5.57
N LEU A 171 -15.51 -18.04 -4.88
CA LEU A 171 -14.78 -19.14 -5.47
C LEU A 171 -15.61 -20.41 -5.32
N THR A 172 -15.23 -21.49 -6.00
CA THR A 172 -15.93 -22.78 -5.91
C THR A 172 -16.05 -23.22 -4.44
N GLY A 173 -17.29 -23.26 -3.94
CA GLY A 173 -17.62 -23.71 -2.59
C GLY A 173 -17.35 -22.74 -1.43
N ARG A 174 -16.75 -21.55 -1.66
CA ARG A 174 -16.49 -20.57 -0.59
C ARG A 174 -16.33 -19.14 -1.10
N SER A 175 -16.52 -18.14 -0.24
CA SER A 175 -16.09 -16.77 -0.53
C SER A 175 -14.70 -16.51 0.03
N VAL A 176 -13.94 -15.62 -0.61
CA VAL A 176 -12.62 -15.18 -0.15
C VAL A 176 -12.59 -13.66 -0.15
N ARG A 177 -12.12 -13.08 0.96
CA ARG A 177 -11.82 -11.66 1.09
C ARG A 177 -10.31 -11.44 1.01
N ARG A 178 -9.87 -10.51 0.18
CA ARG A 178 -8.47 -10.08 0.07
C ARG A 178 -8.42 -8.58 -0.17
N ARG A 179 -7.31 -7.96 0.25
CA ARG A 179 -6.95 -6.60 -0.15
C ARG A 179 -6.91 -6.52 -1.68
N CYS A 180 -7.19 -5.36 -2.24
CA CYS A 180 -7.13 -5.11 -3.68
C CYS A 180 -6.67 -3.69 -3.94
N PHE A 181 -6.22 -3.40 -5.17
CA PHE A 181 -6.35 -2.04 -5.68
C PHE A 181 -7.79 -1.83 -6.14
N ALA A 182 -8.36 -0.67 -5.88
CA ALA A 182 -9.62 -0.25 -6.49
C ALA A 182 -9.31 0.81 -7.55
N ALA A 183 -9.42 0.44 -8.83
CA ALA A 183 -9.06 1.29 -9.94
C ALA A 183 -10.30 1.69 -10.75
N GLY A 184 -10.47 3.00 -10.94
CA GLY A 184 -11.46 3.60 -11.85
C GLY A 184 -10.79 4.55 -12.82
N ALA A 185 -11.58 5.33 -13.56
CA ALA A 185 -11.09 6.22 -14.62
C ALA A 185 -10.15 7.33 -14.12
N ARG A 186 -10.41 7.88 -12.92
CA ARG A 186 -9.71 9.04 -12.35
C ARG A 186 -9.08 8.76 -11.00
N ARG A 187 -9.21 7.55 -10.46
CA ARG A 187 -8.75 7.24 -9.11
C ARG A 187 -8.24 5.81 -9.00
N ILE A 188 -7.13 5.65 -8.30
CA ILE A 188 -6.68 4.35 -7.80
C ILE A 188 -6.59 4.47 -6.28
N VAL A 189 -7.37 3.67 -5.57
CA VAL A 189 -7.22 3.50 -4.12
C VAL A 189 -6.32 2.30 -3.88
N MET A 190 -5.21 2.53 -3.19
CA MET A 190 -4.20 1.53 -2.86
C MET A 190 -4.62 0.67 -1.68
N PRO A 191 -4.30 -0.64 -1.68
CA PRO A 191 -4.42 -1.46 -0.49
C PRO A 191 -3.39 -1.01 0.55
N ALA A 192 -3.74 -1.11 1.83
CA ALA A 192 -2.74 -0.96 2.88
C ALA A 192 -1.68 -2.05 2.81
N LEU A 193 -0.42 -1.67 2.98
CA LEU A 193 0.69 -2.62 3.05
C LEU A 193 0.89 -3.18 4.45
N GLY A 194 0.48 -2.44 5.49
CA GLY A 194 0.67 -2.80 6.89
C GLY A 194 0.25 -4.24 7.23
N ALA A 195 1.01 -4.89 8.11
CA ALA A 195 0.79 -6.30 8.44
C ALA A 195 -0.51 -6.56 9.25
N LEU A 196 -0.93 -5.59 10.08
CA LEU A 196 -2.13 -5.68 10.92
C LEU A 196 -3.27 -4.77 10.44
N THR A 197 -3.29 -4.42 9.15
CA THR A 197 -4.36 -3.61 8.55
C THR A 197 -5.50 -4.51 8.08
N GLY A 198 -6.73 -4.11 8.41
CA GLY A 198 -7.91 -4.70 7.80
C GLY A 198 -8.12 -4.17 6.39
N GLY A 199 -9.37 -4.11 5.96
CA GLY A 199 -9.71 -3.36 4.77
C GLY A 199 -11.21 -3.23 4.59
N LEU A 200 -11.68 -2.08 4.11
CA LEU A 200 -13.10 -1.84 3.88
C LEU A 200 -13.56 -2.60 2.63
N ASN A 201 -14.70 -3.29 2.71
CA ASN A 201 -15.20 -4.02 1.54
C ASN A 201 -15.52 -3.02 0.42
N LEU A 202 -15.08 -3.28 -0.82
CA LEU A 202 -15.30 -2.36 -1.94
C LEU A 202 -16.79 -2.13 -2.26
N ARG A 203 -17.69 -3.00 -1.79
CA ARG A 203 -19.16 -2.81 -1.83
C ARG A 203 -19.71 -1.84 -0.78
N ASP A 204 -18.88 -1.36 0.14
CA ASP A 204 -19.27 -0.36 1.13
C ASP A 204 -19.70 0.95 0.45
N ALA A 205 -20.69 1.63 1.05
CA ALA A 205 -21.24 2.87 0.51
C ALA A 205 -20.19 3.98 0.38
N ALA A 206 -19.14 3.97 1.20
CA ALA A 206 -18.07 4.96 1.17
C ALA A 206 -17.27 4.95 -0.15
N PHE A 207 -17.26 3.84 -0.89
CA PHE A 207 -16.58 3.77 -2.20
C PHE A 207 -17.42 4.29 -3.36
N ARG A 208 -18.74 4.36 -3.21
CA ARG A 208 -19.64 4.80 -4.29
C ARG A 208 -19.32 6.21 -4.81
N PRO A 209 -19.15 7.25 -3.97
CA PRO A 209 -18.80 8.58 -4.48
C PRO A 209 -17.40 8.62 -5.11
N LEU A 210 -16.51 7.69 -4.75
CA LEU A 210 -15.15 7.66 -5.26
C LEU A 210 -15.04 7.15 -6.70
N PHE A 211 -16.05 6.39 -7.17
CA PHE A 211 -16.03 5.72 -8.46
C PHE A 211 -17.35 5.88 -9.22
N PRO A 212 -17.74 7.11 -9.59
CA PRO A 212 -19.01 7.37 -10.29
C PRO A 212 -19.08 6.69 -11.67
N GLU A 213 -17.92 6.49 -12.30
CA GLU A 213 -17.77 5.84 -13.62
C GLU A 213 -17.53 4.33 -13.52
N GLY A 214 -17.59 3.76 -12.31
CA GLY A 214 -17.32 2.36 -12.02
C GLY A 214 -15.89 2.08 -11.56
N VAL A 215 -15.71 0.87 -11.03
CA VAL A 215 -14.46 0.42 -10.41
C VAL A 215 -14.18 -1.05 -10.73
N THR A 216 -12.90 -1.34 -10.95
CA THR A 216 -12.36 -2.71 -11.02
C THR A 216 -11.50 -2.98 -9.80
N ALA A 217 -11.75 -4.10 -9.12
CA ALA A 217 -10.89 -4.57 -8.06
C ALA A 217 -9.74 -5.39 -8.65
N HIS A 218 -8.49 -4.98 -8.44
CA HIS A 218 -7.32 -5.79 -8.73
C HIS A 218 -6.91 -6.52 -7.45
N VAL A 219 -7.47 -7.70 -7.26
CA VAL A 219 -7.39 -8.48 -6.02
C VAL A 219 -6.00 -9.08 -5.83
N LEU A 220 -5.41 -8.86 -4.65
CA LEU A 220 -4.09 -9.37 -4.31
C LEU A 220 -4.12 -10.90 -4.11
N GLY A 221 -3.14 -11.59 -4.69
CA GLY A 221 -2.97 -13.03 -4.61
C GLY A 221 -1.56 -13.43 -5.05
N GLN A 222 -1.38 -14.65 -5.58
CA GLN A 222 -0.11 -15.03 -6.22
C GLN A 222 0.21 -14.10 -7.39
N ARG A 223 -0.82 -13.67 -8.11
CA ARG A 223 -0.85 -12.61 -9.12
C ARG A 223 -2.04 -11.70 -8.81
N LEU A 224 -2.17 -10.60 -9.56
CA LEU A 224 -3.37 -9.77 -9.50
C LEU A 224 -4.52 -10.42 -10.29
N TYR A 225 -5.73 -10.33 -9.73
CA TYR A 225 -6.97 -10.76 -10.38
C TYR A 225 -7.88 -9.56 -10.57
N ALA A 226 -8.11 -9.14 -11.81
CA ALA A 226 -9.04 -8.06 -12.12
C ALA A 226 -10.49 -8.57 -12.06
N ILE A 227 -11.28 -8.03 -11.14
CA ILE A 227 -12.65 -8.42 -10.86
C ILE A 227 -13.54 -7.17 -10.97
N GLY A 228 -14.47 -7.20 -11.92
CA GLY A 228 -15.44 -6.12 -12.10
C GLY A 228 -16.49 -6.07 -10.98
N TRP A 229 -17.04 -4.89 -10.74
CA TRP A 229 -18.05 -4.62 -9.72
C TRP A 229 -19.17 -5.67 -9.58
N PRO A 230 -19.81 -6.16 -10.67
CA PRO A 230 -20.92 -7.13 -10.56
C PRO A 230 -20.54 -8.45 -9.89
N LEU A 231 -19.27 -8.83 -9.92
CA LEU A 231 -18.75 -10.09 -9.36
C LEU A 231 -18.30 -9.97 -7.90
N LEU A 232 -18.25 -8.75 -7.36
CA LEU A 232 -17.89 -8.50 -5.96
C LEU A 232 -19.08 -8.82 -5.04
N LEU A 233 -18.81 -9.37 -3.86
CA LEU A 233 -19.81 -9.66 -2.83
C LEU A 233 -19.76 -8.61 -1.70
N PRO A 234 -20.91 -8.22 -1.11
CA PRO A 234 -20.93 -7.47 0.14
C PRO A 234 -20.47 -8.36 1.32
N ASP A 235 -20.20 -7.73 2.45
CA ASP A 235 -19.84 -8.43 3.68
C ASP A 235 -20.98 -9.29 4.23
#